data_AF-A0AAD9KN34-F1
#
_entry.id   AF-A0AAD9KN34-F1
#
_cell.length_a   1.000
_cell.length_b   1.000
_cell.length_c   1.000
_cell.angle_alpha   90.00
_cell.angle_beta   90.00
_cell.angle_gamma   90.00
#
_symmetry.space_group_name_H-M   'P 1'
#
loop_
_entity.id
_entity.type
_entity.pdbx_description
1 polymer ?
#
loop_
_entity_poly.entity_id
_entity_poly.type
_entity_poly.pdbx_seq_one_letter_code
_entity_poly.pdbx_strand_id
1 'polypeptide(L)'
;MNDARAHSYRCHRKPPPLKKLPPNDANLQLHVLRAHLQMLLWKAADQRDPLEEARNIANFGWNIEGSAITPAVSTAPVAPQALLDVVAVAALQSARHAVAHVAATT
;
A
#
# COMPACT_ATOMS: atom_id res chain seq x y z
N MET A 1 2.88 -20.07 18.51
CA MET A 1 2.93 -20.22 17.03
C MET A 1 1.73 -21.08 16.66
N ASN A 2 0.78 -20.59 15.85
CA ASN A 2 -0.53 -21.25 15.68
C ASN A 2 -0.42 -22.55 14.85
N ASP A 3 -0.52 -23.71 15.49
CA ASP A 3 -0.41 -25.04 14.85
C ASP A 3 -1.45 -25.28 13.74
N ALA A 4 -2.64 -24.69 13.88
CA ALA A 4 -3.66 -24.70 12.84
C ALA A 4 -3.17 -24.07 11.53
N ARG A 5 -2.40 -22.98 11.61
CA ARG A 5 -1.82 -22.28 10.46
C ARG A 5 -0.74 -23.13 9.80
N ALA A 6 0.08 -23.82 10.59
CA ALA A 6 1.12 -24.72 10.09
C ALA A 6 0.51 -25.96 9.38
N HIS A 7 -0.61 -26.48 9.88
CA HIS A 7 -1.33 -27.60 9.28
C HIS A 7 -1.90 -27.25 7.91
N SER A 8 -2.52 -26.08 7.74
CA SER A 8 -3.03 -25.62 6.44
C SER A 8 -1.92 -25.56 5.37
N TYR A 9 -0.73 -25.06 5.71
CA TYR A 9 0.38 -25.01 4.75
C TYR A 9 0.96 -26.38 4.39
N ARG A 10 0.86 -27.38 5.27
CA ARG A 10 1.36 -28.75 5.02
C ARG A 10 0.39 -29.60 4.20
N CYS A 11 -0.91 -29.34 4.30
CA CYS A 11 -1.95 -30.16 3.65
C CYS A 11 -2.29 -29.72 2.23
N HIS A 12 -1.97 -28.49 1.82
CA HIS A 12 -2.20 -28.06 0.44
C HIS A 12 -1.11 -28.60 -0.51
N ARG A 13 -1.51 -29.61 -1.30
CA ARG A 13 -0.82 -30.00 -2.55
C ARG A 13 -0.50 -28.76 -3.38
N LYS A 14 0.66 -28.80 -4.06
CA LYS A 14 1.24 -27.74 -4.91
C LYS A 14 0.17 -26.75 -5.43
N PRO A 15 0.31 -25.44 -5.16
CA PRO A 15 -0.67 -24.46 -5.60
C PRO A 15 -0.87 -24.60 -7.12
N PRO A 16 -2.11 -24.51 -7.61
CA PRO A 16 -2.38 -24.59 -9.03
C PRO A 16 -1.53 -23.56 -9.77
N PRO A 17 -0.98 -23.90 -10.95
CA PRO A 17 -0.15 -22.98 -11.71
C PRO A 17 -0.96 -21.71 -12.00
N LEU A 18 -0.48 -20.59 -11.45
CA LEU A 18 -1.14 -19.30 -11.63
C LEU A 18 -1.06 -18.93 -13.11
N LYS A 19 -2.22 -18.64 -13.72
CA LYS A 19 -2.27 -18.04 -15.06
C LYS A 19 -1.60 -16.67 -14.98
N LYS A 20 -0.44 -16.54 -15.62
CA LYS A 20 0.27 -15.26 -15.74
C LYS A 20 -0.49 -14.41 -16.76
N LEU A 21 -1.09 -13.33 -16.28
CA LEU A 21 -1.63 -12.32 -17.17
C LEU A 21 -0.47 -11.59 -17.86
N PRO A 22 -0.61 -11.18 -19.13
CA PRO A 22 0.42 -10.39 -19.80
C PRO A 22 0.63 -9.06 -19.05
N PRO A 23 1.87 -8.59 -18.89
CA PRO A 23 2.16 -7.32 -18.22
C PRO A 23 1.70 -6.16 -19.11
N ASN A 24 0.46 -5.74 -18.93
CA ASN A 24 -0.11 -4.55 -19.54
C ASN A 24 -0.67 -3.64 -18.44
N ASP A 25 -0.90 -2.37 -18.78
CA ASP A 25 -1.28 -1.35 -17.80
C ASP A 25 -2.59 -1.67 -17.08
N ALA A 26 -3.56 -2.24 -17.79
CA ALA A 26 -4.83 -2.68 -17.21
C ALA A 26 -4.62 -3.80 -16.16
N ASN A 27 -3.77 -4.78 -16.47
CA ASN A 27 -3.43 -5.87 -15.56
C ASN A 27 -2.60 -5.38 -14.37
N LEU A 28 -1.74 -4.37 -14.57
CA LEU A 28 -1.01 -3.70 -13.49
C LEU A 28 -2.00 -2.99 -12.54
N GLN A 29 -2.94 -2.22 -13.07
CA GLN A 29 -3.98 -1.56 -12.27
C GLN A 29 -4.79 -2.58 -11.46
N LEU A 30 -5.26 -3.66 -12.10
CA LEU A 30 -5.98 -4.74 -11.41
C LEU A 30 -5.12 -5.44 -10.34
N HIS A 31 -3.81 -5.59 -10.59
CA HIS A 31 -2.88 -6.16 -9.62
C HIS A 31 -2.73 -5.26 -8.39
N VAL A 32 -2.56 -3.94 -8.60
CA VAL A 32 -2.47 -2.95 -7.52
C VAL A 32 -3.75 -2.95 -6.69
N LEU A 33 -4.93 -2.96 -7.31
CA LEU A 33 -6.22 -3.02 -6.61
C LEU A 33 -6.35 -4.30 -5.77
N ARG A 34 -5.93 -5.46 -6.31
CA ARG A 34 -5.96 -6.74 -5.59
C ARG A 34 -5.00 -6.73 -4.39
N ALA A 35 -3.79 -6.20 -4.56
CA ALA A 35 -2.82 -6.07 -3.48
C ALA A 35 -3.33 -5.12 -2.37
N HIS A 36 -3.96 -4.01 -2.75
CA HIS A 36 -4.53 -3.05 -1.82
C HIS A 36 -5.67 -3.67 -0.98
N LEU A 37 -6.59 -4.38 -1.63
CA LEU A 37 -7.66 -5.12 -0.95
C LEU A 37 -7.10 -6.16 0.02
N GLN A 38 -6.10 -6.93 -0.41
CA GLN A 38 -5.47 -7.96 0.42
C GLN A 38 -4.82 -7.36 1.67
N MET A 39 -4.18 -6.19 1.55
CA MET A 39 -3.60 -5.47 2.68
C MET A 39 -4.66 -5.00 3.68
N LEU A 40 -5.83 -4.53 3.21
CA LEU A 40 -6.92 -4.12 4.09
C LEU A 40 -7.53 -5.30 4.84
N LEU A 41 -7.73 -6.44 4.17
CA LEU A 41 -8.21 -7.67 4.82
C LEU A 41 -7.26 -8.14 5.91
N TRP A 42 -5.95 -8.05 5.68
CA TRP A 42 -4.96 -8.37 6.71
C TRP A 42 -4.98 -7.39 7.88
N LYS A 43 -5.09 -6.10 7.59
CA LYS A 43 -5.20 -5.07 8.64
C LYS A 43 -6.47 -5.26 9.48
N ALA A 44 -7.59 -5.58 8.84
CA ALA A 44 -8.85 -5.87 9.52
C ALA A 44 -8.78 -7.17 10.33
N ALA A 45 -8.13 -8.22 9.81
CA ALA A 45 -7.95 -9.48 10.53
C ALA A 45 -7.04 -9.36 11.77
N ASP A 46 -6.10 -8.41 11.76
CA ASP A 46 -5.25 -8.10 12.93
C ASP A 46 -5.98 -7.29 14.02
N GLN A 47 -7.13 -6.68 13.71
CA GLN A 47 -7.98 -6.03 14.70
C GLN A 47 -8.85 -7.08 15.38
N ARG A 48 -8.60 -7.32 16.68
CA ARG A 48 -9.14 -8.42 17.51
C ARG A 48 -10.67 -8.50 17.64
N ASP A 49 -11.37 -7.50 17.14
CA ASP A 49 -12.78 -7.46 16.79
C ASP A 49 -12.89 -6.35 15.73
N PRO A 50 -13.34 -6.61 14.49
CA PRO A 50 -13.55 -5.51 13.56
C PRO A 50 -14.68 -4.66 14.12
N LEU A 51 -14.36 -3.45 14.60
CA LEU A 51 -15.38 -2.45 14.91
C LEU A 51 -16.34 -2.38 13.71
N GLU A 52 -17.63 -2.19 13.96
CA GLU A 52 -18.64 -2.01 12.89
C GLU A 52 -18.18 -0.99 11.81
N GLU A 53 -17.35 -0.03 12.21
CA GLU A 53 -16.68 0.95 11.35
C GLU A 53 -15.76 0.35 10.27
N ALA A 54 -15.14 -0.82 10.52
CA ALA A 54 -14.31 -1.54 9.56
C ALA A 54 -15.12 -2.20 8.44
N ARG A 55 -16.44 -2.36 8.61
CA ARG A 55 -17.32 -2.93 7.58
C ARG A 55 -17.67 -1.91 6.49
N ASN A 56 -17.57 -0.63 6.80
CA ASN A 56 -17.82 0.42 5.81
C ASN A 56 -16.51 0.79 5.10
N ILE A 57 -16.33 0.24 3.90
CA ILE A 57 -15.15 0.49 3.06
C ILE A 57 -14.97 1.98 2.72
N ALA A 58 -16.03 2.80 2.82
CA ALA A 58 -15.95 4.24 2.62
C ALA A 58 -15.02 4.92 3.62
N ASN A 59 -14.88 4.36 4.84
CA ASN A 59 -13.95 4.84 5.86
C ASN A 59 -12.47 4.65 5.46
N PHE A 60 -12.20 3.90 4.40
CA PHE A 60 -10.85 3.57 3.92
C PHE A 60 -10.53 4.19 2.56
N GLY A 61 -11.21 5.29 2.20
CA GLY A 61 -10.92 6.03 0.96
C GLY A 61 -11.50 5.37 -0.28
N TRP A 62 -12.75 4.90 -0.20
CA TRP A 62 -13.49 4.33 -1.33
C TRP A 62 -14.85 5.04 -1.47
N ASN A 63 -15.22 5.37 -2.71
CA ASN A 63 -16.55 5.87 -3.04
C ASN A 63 -17.45 4.69 -3.41
N ILE A 64 -18.67 4.68 -2.86
CA ILE A 64 -19.72 3.71 -3.18
C ILE A 64 -20.87 4.46 -3.84
N GLU A 65 -20.97 4.37 -5.16
CA GLU A 65 -22.04 4.98 -5.94
C GLU A 65 -22.92 3.85 -6.53
N GLY A 66 -23.98 3.49 -5.82
CA GLY A 66 -24.82 2.35 -6.20
C GLY A 66 -24.03 1.04 -6.17
N SER A 67 -23.81 0.44 -7.35
CA SER A 67 -23.01 -0.78 -7.52
C SER A 67 -21.55 -0.52 -7.88
N ALA A 68 -21.16 0.73 -8.15
CA ALA A 68 -19.80 1.09 -8.50
C ALA A 68 -18.97 1.37 -7.24
N ILE A 69 -17.82 0.70 -7.13
CA ILE A 69 -16.84 0.90 -6.06
C ILE A 69 -15.59 1.46 -6.70
N THR A 70 -15.23 2.71 -6.37
CA THR A 70 -14.05 3.39 -6.92
C THR A 70 -13.18 3.92 -5.80
N PRO A 71 -11.84 3.93 -5.95
CA PRO A 71 -10.97 4.55 -4.96
C PRO A 71 -11.27 6.05 -4.90
N ALA A 72 -11.50 6.58 -3.70
CA ALA A 72 -11.67 8.01 -3.50
C ALA A 72 -10.33 8.70 -3.76
N VAL A 73 -10.32 9.68 -4.65
CA VAL A 73 -9.16 10.55 -4.85
C VAL A 73 -9.06 11.46 -3.63
N SER A 74 -8.15 11.13 -2.71
CA SER A 74 -7.90 11.97 -1.54
C SER A 74 -7.35 13.32 -1.99
N THR A 75 -8.05 14.40 -1.65
CA THR A 75 -7.53 15.77 -1.74
C THR A 75 -6.78 16.19 -0.48
N ALA A 76 -6.68 15.30 0.51
CA ALA A 76 -5.92 15.57 1.72
C ALA A 76 -4.42 15.67 1.36
N PRO A 77 -3.69 16.61 2.00
CA PRO A 77 -2.25 16.71 1.78
C PRO A 77 -1.58 15.38 2.13
N VAL A 78 -0.63 14.95 1.29
CA VAL A 78 0.03 13.63 1.39
C VAL A 78 0.69 13.39 2.76
N ALA A 79 1.06 14.49 3.43
CA ALA A 79 1.51 14.55 4.81
C ALA A 79 1.26 15.96 5.37
N PRO A 80 1.26 16.14 6.69
CA PRO A 80 1.32 17.46 7.30
C PRO A 80 2.49 18.29 6.75
N GLN A 81 2.27 19.58 6.50
CA GLN A 81 3.28 20.46 5.89
C GLN A 81 4.61 20.44 6.67
N ALA A 82 4.56 20.41 8.00
CA ALA A 82 5.75 20.34 8.85
C ALA A 82 6.64 19.11 8.57
N LEU A 83 6.06 17.97 8.16
CA LEU A 83 6.84 16.78 7.77
C LEU A 83 7.48 16.97 6.39
N LEU A 84 6.77 17.60 5.46
CA LEU A 84 7.30 17.92 4.13
C LEU A 84 8.47 18.91 4.23
N ASP A 85 8.39 19.88 5.14
CA ASP A 85 9.44 20.86 5.37
C ASP A 85 10.74 20.21 5.89
N VAL A 86 10.63 19.22 6.78
CA VAL A 86 11.79 18.45 7.28
C VAL A 86 12.46 17.66 6.14
N VAL A 87 11.68 17.02 5.28
CA VAL A 87 12.20 16.27 4.13
C VAL A 87 12.85 17.20 3.11
N ALA A 88 12.24 18.35 2.84
CA ALA A 88 12.78 19.35 1.91
C ALA A 88 14.11 19.93 2.42
N VAL A 89 14.22 20.24 3.72
CA VAL A 89 15.46 20.72 4.33
C VAL A 89 16.57 19.66 4.26
N ALA A 90 16.24 18.40 4.53
CA ALA A 90 17.20 17.29 4.42
C ALA A 90 17.69 17.10 2.98
N ALA A 91 16.81 17.18 1.98
CA ALA A 91 17.18 17.08 0.57
C ALA A 91 18.09 18.24 0.13
N LEU A 92 17.80 19.47 0.58
CA LEU A 92 18.63 20.64 0.31
C LEU A 92 20.02 20.54 0.98
N GLN A 93 20.10 19.97 2.18
CA GLN A 93 21.38 19.70 2.85
C GLN A 93 22.22 18.64 2.12
N SER A 94 21.60 17.53 1.67
CA SER A 94 22.31 16.54 0.85
C SER A 94 22.81 17.12 -0.48
N ALA A 95 22.02 17.96 -1.15
CA ALA A 95 22.43 18.62 -2.38
C ALA A 95 23.63 19.57 -2.16
N ARG A 96 23.65 20.30 -1.05
CA ARG A 96 24.76 21.21 -0.69
C ARG A 96 26.06 20.46 -0.39
N HIS A 97 26.01 19.29 0.26
CA HIS A 97 27.19 18.46 0.47
C HIS A 97 27.72 17.83 -0.82
N ALA A 98 26.84 17.46 -1.75
CA ALA A 98 27.25 16.94 -3.06
C ALA A 98 27.98 18.00 -3.90
N VAL A 99 27.54 19.26 -3.86
CA VAL A 99 28.21 20.36 -4.59
C VAL A 99 29.58 20.70 -3.97
N ALA A 100 29.72 20.64 -2.64
CA ALA A 100 30.99 20.89 -1.96
C ALA A 100 32.08 19.85 -2.32
N HIS A 101 31.69 18.60 -2.56
CA HIS A 101 32.63 17.54 -2.95
C HIS A 101 33.15 17.69 -4.39
N VAL A 102 32.36 18.28 -5.29
CA VAL A 102 32.73 18.55 -6.69
C VAL A 102 33.63 19.78 -6.80
N ALA A 103 33.43 20.79 -5.96
CA ALA A 103 34.28 21.99 -5.95
C ALA A 103 35.68 21.74 -5.38
N ALA A 104 35.87 20.71 -4.55
CA ALA A 104 37.15 20.36 -3.92
C ALA A 104 38.06 19.46 -4.78
N THR A 105 37.65 19.11 -6.01
CA THR A 105 38.39 18.22 -6.93
C THR A 105 38.83 18.89 -8.23
N THR A 106 38.79 20.23 -8.30
CA THR A 106 39.40 21.08 -9.35
C THR A 106 40.44 21.99 -8.74
#